data_AF-A0A0Q3XAI2-F1
#
_entry.id   AF-A0A0Q3XAI2-F1
#
_cell.length_a   1.000
_cell.length_b   1.000
_cell.length_c   1.000
_cell.angle_alpha   90.00
_cell.angle_beta   90.00
_cell.angle_gamma   90.00
#
_symmetry.space_group_name_H-M   'P 1'
#
loop_
_entity.id
_entity.type
_entity.pdbx_description
1 polymer ?
#
loop_
_entity_poly.entity_id
_entity_poly.type
_entity_poly.pdbx_seq_one_letter_code
_entity_poly.pdbx_strand_id
1 'polypeptide(L)'
;MYLSRFLSLHALWVTVSSMMQHYPSVWGHYDVCKTQIYTEEGKVWDYMACQPEARDMIKYVKVTLDPPDITCGDPPETFCAMANF
;
A
#
# COMPACT_ATOMS: atom_id res chain seq x y z
N MET A 1 -28.15 10.12 -31.58
CA MET A 1 -27.81 11.12 -30.54
C MET A 1 -27.74 10.52 -29.12
N TYR A 2 -28.60 9.56 -28.76
CA TYR A 2 -28.57 8.94 -27.41
C TYR A 2 -27.32 8.10 -27.13
N LEU A 3 -26.87 7.27 -28.09
CA LEU A 3 -25.70 6.41 -27.92
C LEU A 3 -24.42 7.18 -27.57
N SER A 4 -24.19 8.31 -28.25
CA SER A 4 -23.05 9.20 -27.95
C SER A 4 -23.13 9.79 -26.55
N ARG A 5 -24.31 10.17 -26.08
CA ARG A 5 -24.53 10.67 -24.71
C ARG A 5 -24.28 9.60 -23.66
N PHE A 6 -24.73 8.37 -23.91
CA PHE A 6 -24.47 7.22 -23.03
C PHE A 6 -22.98 6.89 -22.95
N LEU A 7 -22.28 6.88 -24.08
CA LEU A 7 -20.82 6.64 -24.12
C LEU A 7 -20.05 7.73 -23.37
N SER A 8 -20.43 9.00 -23.52
CA SER A 8 -19.81 10.10 -22.78
C SER A 8 -20.04 10.00 -21.27
N LEU A 9 -21.25 9.64 -20.84
CA LEU A 9 -21.56 9.41 -19.42
C LEU A 9 -20.78 8.22 -18.85
N HIS A 10 -20.67 7.13 -19.60
CA HIS A 10 -19.91 5.96 -19.20
C HIS A 10 -18.41 6.27 -19.07
N ALA A 11 -17.84 7.00 -20.05
CA ALA A 11 -16.45 7.45 -19.99
C ALA A 11 -16.20 8.34 -18.76
N LEU A 12 -17.09 9.30 -18.50
CA LEU A 12 -17.01 10.16 -17.32
C LEU A 12 -17.06 9.33 -16.02
N TRP A 13 -17.99 8.39 -15.92
CA TRP A 13 -18.13 7.51 -14.76
C TRP A 13 -16.87 6.68 -14.49
N VAL A 14 -16.28 6.10 -15.54
CA VAL A 14 -15.04 5.31 -15.44
C VAL A 14 -13.88 6.20 -14.99
N THR A 15 -13.76 7.42 -15.53
CA THR A 15 -12.69 8.36 -15.11
C THR A 15 -12.80 8.77 -13.65
N VAL A 16 -14.01 9.08 -13.18
CA VAL A 16 -14.26 9.44 -11.77
C VAL A 16 -13.97 8.25 -10.85
N SER A 17 -14.42 7.05 -11.22
CA SER A 17 -14.19 5.84 -10.44
C SER A 17 -12.69 5.51 -10.31
N SER A 18 -11.92 5.65 -11.39
CA SER A 18 -10.47 5.43 -11.39
C SER A 18 -9.71 6.43 -10.52
N MET A 19 -10.13 7.70 -10.52
CA MET A 19 -9.57 8.72 -9.61
C MET A 19 -9.87 8.41 -8.14
N MET A 20 -11.07 7.90 -7.85
CA MET A 20 -11.47 7.55 -6.49
C MET A 20 -10.84 6.24 -6.00
N GLN A 21 -10.41 5.33 -6.87
CA GLN A 21 -9.72 4.08 -6.48
C GLN A 21 -8.36 4.34 -5.80
N HIS A 22 -7.69 5.45 -6.13
CA HIS A 22 -6.45 5.86 -5.47
C HIS A 22 -6.70 6.70 -4.22
N TYR A 23 -7.95 7.12 -3.98
CA TYR A 23 -8.33 7.60 -2.67
C TYR A 23 -8.46 6.37 -1.79
N PRO A 24 -7.59 6.19 -0.77
CA PRO A 24 -7.79 5.12 0.17
C PRO A 24 -9.19 5.33 0.76
N SER A 25 -10.08 4.36 0.54
CA SER A 25 -11.35 4.26 1.28
C SER A 25 -11.13 4.11 2.79
N VAL A 26 -9.86 4.04 3.20
CA VAL A 26 -9.33 4.21 4.54
C VAL A 26 -8.78 5.64 4.63
N TRP A 27 -9.65 6.64 4.82
CA TRP A 27 -9.26 7.70 5.75
C TRP A 27 -9.24 7.02 7.12
N GLY A 28 -8.16 6.27 7.37
CA GLY A 28 -8.03 5.44 8.55
C GLY A 28 -8.12 6.35 9.75
N HIS A 29 -8.73 5.89 10.84
CA HIS A 29 -8.93 6.66 12.07
C HIS A 29 -7.64 7.27 12.68
N TYR A 30 -6.48 7.02 12.08
CA TYR A 30 -5.12 7.22 12.59
C TYR A 30 -4.15 7.71 11.50
N ASP A 31 -4.58 8.42 10.47
CA ASP A 31 -3.69 8.94 9.43
C ASP A 31 -3.05 10.30 9.81
N VAL A 32 -3.71 11.07 10.66
CA VAL A 32 -3.22 12.37 11.14
C VAL A 32 -2.70 12.25 12.58
N CYS A 33 -1.43 12.57 12.81
CA CYS A 33 -0.85 12.56 14.16
C CYS A 33 -1.09 13.87 14.93
N LYS A 34 -1.42 14.95 14.23
CA LYS A 34 -1.39 16.31 14.78
C LYS A 34 -2.33 17.27 14.06
N THR A 35 -3.19 17.98 14.79
CA THR A 35 -4.10 19.00 14.24
C THR A 35 -3.96 20.32 14.98
N GLN A 36 -4.17 21.43 14.27
CA GLN A 36 -4.16 22.76 14.89
C GLN A 36 -5.56 23.06 15.43
N ILE A 37 -5.66 23.26 16.73
CA ILE A 37 -6.90 23.58 17.44
C ILE A 37 -6.84 24.98 18.05
N TYR A 38 -8.00 25.57 18.31
CA TYR A 38 -8.11 26.84 19.02
C TYR A 38 -8.47 26.56 20.48
N THR A 39 -7.70 27.17 21.39
CA THR A 39 -7.91 27.15 22.83
C THR A 39 -7.93 28.59 23.35
N GLU A 40 -8.29 28.78 24.62
CA GLU A 40 -8.24 30.11 25.27
C GLU A 40 -6.83 30.73 25.23
N GLU A 41 -5.78 29.89 25.17
CA GLU A 41 -4.37 30.29 25.10
C GLU A 41 -3.91 30.57 23.66
N GLY A 42 -4.81 30.45 22.67
CA GLY A 42 -4.54 30.65 21.25
C GLY A 42 -4.52 29.35 20.45
N LYS A 43 -3.81 29.35 19.31
CA LYS A 43 -3.69 28.17 18.45
C LYS A 43 -2.69 27.20 19.05
N VAL A 44 -3.15 26.03 19.44
CA VAL A 44 -2.34 24.96 20.02
C VAL A 44 -2.41 23.73 19.12
N TRP A 45 -1.44 22.84 19.29
CA TRP A 45 -1.38 21.59 18.58
C TRP A 45 -1.98 20.46 19.42
N ASP A 46 -2.97 19.77 18.88
CA ASP A 46 -3.52 18.55 19.45
C ASP A 46 -2.84 17.34 18.85
N TYR A 47 -2.52 16.34 19.68
CA TYR A 47 -1.78 15.14 19.29
C TYR A 47 -2.64 13.90 19.50
N MET A 48 -2.72 13.06 18.47
CA MET A 48 -3.53 11.85 18.48
C MET A 48 -2.76 10.65 17.94
N ALA A 49 -3.30 9.45 18.17
CA ALA A 49 -2.69 8.23 17.67
C ALA A 49 -2.62 8.27 16.13
N CYS A 50 -1.53 7.74 15.58
CA CYS A 50 -1.39 7.60 14.14
C CYS A 50 -0.68 6.29 13.76
N GLN A 51 -0.93 5.83 12.53
CA GLN A 51 -0.40 4.61 11.96
C GLN A 51 0.27 4.92 10.61
N PRO A 52 1.47 4.39 10.34
CA PRO A 52 2.09 4.54 9.03
C PRO A 52 1.32 3.78 7.96
N GLU A 53 1.52 4.18 6.71
CA GLU A 53 1.00 3.45 5.55
C GLU A 53 1.49 2.00 5.55
N ALA A 54 0.58 1.07 5.27
CA ALA A 54 0.97 -0.31 5.05
C ALA A 54 1.85 -0.40 3.79
N ARG A 55 3.04 -0.99 3.93
CA ARG A 55 4.01 -1.20 2.85
C ARG A 55 4.51 -2.63 2.85
N ASP A 56 4.91 -3.10 1.67
CA ASP A 56 5.59 -4.39 1.54
C ASP A 56 6.98 -4.32 2.19
N MET A 57 7.07 -4.89 3.39
CA MET A 57 8.29 -4.87 4.21
C MET A 57 9.38 -5.79 3.67
N ILE A 58 9.07 -6.77 2.81
CA ILE A 58 10.07 -7.66 2.20
C ILE A 58 11.09 -6.83 1.39
N LYS A 59 10.68 -5.69 0.83
CA LYS A 59 11.56 -4.78 0.09
C LYS A 59 12.61 -4.07 0.97
N TYR A 60 12.42 -4.07 2.28
CA TYR A 60 13.28 -3.34 3.23
C TYR A 60 14.01 -4.26 4.21
N VAL A 61 13.76 -5.58 4.17
CA VAL A 61 14.42 -6.54 5.05
C VAL A 61 15.84 -6.81 4.56
N LYS A 62 16.77 -6.99 5.51
CA LYS A 62 18.11 -7.54 5.24
C LYS A 62 18.09 -9.02 5.60
N VAL A 63 18.42 -9.88 4.64
CA VAL A 63 18.43 -11.32 4.82
C VAL A 63 19.83 -11.79 5.21
N THR A 64 19.90 -12.66 6.21
CA THR A 64 21.12 -13.37 6.64
C THR A 64 20.82 -14.87 6.68
N LEU A 65 21.73 -15.68 6.14
CA LEU A 65 21.65 -17.14 6.15
C LEU A 65 22.61 -17.71 7.19
N ASP A 66 22.21 -18.78 7.87
CA ASP A 66 23.03 -19.51 8.84
C ASP A 66 22.88 -21.03 8.61
N PRO A 67 23.93 -21.75 8.19
CA PRO A 67 25.27 -21.22 7.89
C PRO A 67 25.28 -20.41 6.58
N PRO A 68 26.22 -19.45 6.40
CA PRO A 68 26.21 -18.53 5.26
C PRO A 68 26.44 -19.23 3.90
N ASP A 69 27.01 -20.42 3.90
CA ASP A 69 27.33 -21.27 2.74
C ASP A 69 26.20 -22.26 2.38
N ILE A 70 25.03 -22.16 2.99
CA ILE A 70 23.90 -23.09 2.74
C ILE A 70 23.26 -22.93 1.35
N THR A 71 23.60 -21.87 0.59
CA THR A 71 23.04 -21.65 -0.74
C THR A 71 23.66 -22.64 -1.73
N CYS A 72 22.84 -23.50 -2.32
CA CYS A 72 23.30 -24.49 -3.30
C CYS A 72 23.95 -23.84 -4.53
N GLY A 73 24.87 -24.58 -5.16
CA GLY A 73 25.49 -24.18 -6.44
C GLY A 73 27.02 -24.27 -6.46
N ASP A 74 27.66 -24.45 -5.30
CA ASP A 74 29.11 -24.65 -5.18
C ASP A 74 29.44 -25.79 -4.19
N PRO A 75 29.73 -27.02 -4.67
CA PRO A 75 29.72 -27.46 -6.07
C PRO A 75 28.29 -27.64 -6.63
N PRO A 76 28.10 -27.81 -7.96
CA PRO A 76 26.79 -28.08 -8.53
C PRO A 76 26.15 -29.37 -8.01
N GLU A 77 24.87 -29.29 -7.65
CA GLU A 77 24.08 -30.40 -7.08
C GLU A 77 22.91 -30.80 -7.98
N THR A 78 22.41 -32.04 -7.83
CA THR A 78 21.21 -32.51 -8.52
C THR A 78 19.97 -32.30 -7.66
N PHE A 79 18.88 -31.80 -8.25
CA PHE A 79 17.61 -31.54 -7.56
C PHE A 79 16.46 -32.35 -8.16
N CYS A 80 15.53 -32.81 -7.32
CA CYS A 80 14.28 -33.42 -7.77
C CYS A 80 13.18 -32.37 -7.80
N ALA A 81 12.55 -32.15 -8.95
CA ALA A 81 11.35 -31.33 -9.03
C ALA A 81 10.14 -32.13 -8.55
N MET A 82 9.30 -31.54 -7.69
CA MET A 82 8.01 -32.13 -7.37
C MET A 82 7.06 -31.94 -8.55
N ALA A 83 6.72 -33.03 -9.24
CA ALA A 83 5.66 -33.04 -10.24
C ALA A 83 4.31 -33.27 -9.52
N ASN A 84 3.42 -32.29 -9.58
CA ASN A 84 2.03 -32.49 -9.18
C ASN A 84 1.36 -33.37 -10.25
N PHE A 85 0.93 -34.57 -9.87
CA PHE A 85 0.03 -35.41 -10.66
C PHE A 85 -1.40 -35.27 -10.14
#